data_AF-A0A4W5N9C7-F1
#
_entry.id   AF-A0A4W5N9C7-F1
#
_cell.length_a   1.000
_cell.length_b   1.000
_cell.length_c   1.000
_cell.angle_alpha   90.00
_cell.angle_beta   90.00
_cell.angle_gamma   90.00
#
_symmetry.space_group_name_H-M   'P 1'
#
loop_
_entity.id
_entity.type
_entity.pdbx_description
1 polymer ?
#
loop_
_entity_poly.entity_id
_entity_poly.type
_entity_poly.pdbx_seq_one_letter_code
_entity_poly.pdbx_strand_id
1 'polypeptide(L)'
;MEGNGESFLPDLPVLTHAAEWTMDQVSVGNAQDETEQGEPVEEPAVPAEPLVPSEYEKLAKGCEENPEDFNGWVYLLQYVEQENHLGVVRKAFDAFFLRYPYCYGYWKKLADTEKKHGNAQVAEEVYRRGVHAIPLSVDLWLHYLSFIKDNSDPEDPEIPSRIRAAYEHAVLAAGTDFRSDRLWEAYINWETEQEKLANVTAIYDRILGIPTQLYSQHLQRFKEHVQNNNPKHFLSEEEFVQLRVELAKANAVTVNEDGEEATPVEPEGLPAGTEDLPDPAKRVTEIENMRHKVIESRQEVFNQNEQEVSKRWAFEEGIKRPYFHVKALEKTQLSNWKEYLDFEIENGTPERVVVLFERCLIACALYEDFWTKYAKYLESYSIEGVRHVYKKACTIHLSKKPNIHLLWAAFEEQQGNIEEARGILKSLEEVVPGLAMVRLRRVSLERRHGNLEEAEALLSEAMASGKNASETSFYAVKLARQLLKVQRSLTKARKVLLDTIDKDQTSPKLYLNLLELEYSGDVQQNEAEILACFDRALSSPLPLDSRLTFSQRKVEFLEDFGSDINKLVTAYDEHQKLLKEHESTKRKAENG
;
A
#
# COMPACT_ATOMS: atom_id res chain seq x y z
N MET A 1 -3.63 17.53 36.99
CA MET A 1 -3.33 16.12 36.66
C MET A 1 -3.10 16.07 35.17
N GLU A 2 -1.95 16.58 34.77
CA GLU A 2 -1.39 16.46 33.43
C GLU A 2 -0.50 15.23 33.50
N GLY A 3 -0.81 14.22 32.70
CA GLY A 3 -0.02 13.01 32.54
C GLY A 3 0.56 13.01 31.14
N ASN A 4 1.88 13.08 31.06
CA ASN A 4 2.70 12.97 29.87
C ASN A 4 2.24 11.78 29.00
N GLY A 5 1.71 12.09 27.82
CA GLY A 5 1.56 11.13 26.73
C GLY A 5 2.88 10.98 25.98
N GLU A 6 3.86 10.33 26.61
CA GLU A 6 5.05 9.87 25.92
C GLU A 6 4.68 8.68 25.01
N SER A 7 5.02 8.84 23.73
CA SER A 7 5.23 7.82 22.68
C SER A 7 5.18 6.36 23.15
N PHE A 8 4.03 5.72 23.03
CA PHE A 8 3.84 4.30 23.38
C PHE A 8 4.03 3.35 22.18
N LEU A 9 4.33 3.87 21.00
CA LEU A 9 4.87 3.10 19.89
C LEU A 9 6.34 3.52 19.75
N PRO A 10 7.31 2.80 20.36
CA PRO A 10 8.70 2.96 19.97
C PRO A 10 8.77 2.72 18.46
N ASP A 11 9.53 3.54 17.73
CA ASP A 11 9.78 3.46 16.28
C ASP A 11 9.62 2.04 15.73
N LEU A 12 8.37 1.65 15.45
CA LEU A 12 8.09 0.46 14.70
C LEU A 12 8.75 0.72 13.35
N PRO A 13 9.35 -0.27 12.70
CA PRO A 13 9.62 -0.15 11.29
C PRO A 13 8.26 -0.18 10.55
N VAL A 14 7.43 0.86 10.72
CA VAL A 14 7.00 1.58 9.53
C VAL A 14 8.32 1.78 8.81
N LEU A 15 8.51 1.10 7.70
CA LEU A 15 9.70 1.29 6.88
C LEU A 15 9.65 2.75 6.44
N THR A 16 10.16 3.62 7.31
CA THR A 16 10.00 5.06 7.24
C THR A 16 10.84 5.50 6.07
N HIS A 17 10.18 6.28 5.22
CA HIS A 17 10.67 6.83 3.96
C HIS A 17 10.68 5.87 2.78
N ALA A 18 9.50 5.56 2.22
CA ALA A 18 9.43 5.62 0.76
C ALA A 18 9.72 7.09 0.39
N ALA A 19 10.97 7.40 0.07
CA ALA A 19 11.32 8.70 -0.47
C ALA A 19 10.52 8.93 -1.75
N GLU A 20 9.91 10.11 -1.86
CA GLU A 20 9.38 10.62 -3.11
C GLU A 20 10.52 10.64 -4.13
N TRP A 21 10.47 9.70 -5.07
CA TRP A 21 11.44 9.62 -6.13
C TRP A 21 11.01 10.60 -7.23
N THR A 22 11.65 11.76 -7.28
CA THR A 22 11.57 12.68 -8.42
C THR A 22 12.87 12.63 -9.21
N MET A 23 12.74 12.77 -10.52
CA MET A 23 13.82 12.65 -11.52
C MET A 23 15.01 13.61 -11.27
N ASP A 24 14.80 14.66 -10.46
CA ASP A 24 15.77 15.71 -10.14
C ASP A 24 16.89 15.31 -9.17
N GLN A 25 16.78 14.16 -8.49
CA GLN A 25 17.88 13.67 -7.63
C GLN A 25 19.04 13.04 -8.42
N VAL A 26 18.93 12.99 -9.75
CA VAL A 26 20.01 12.60 -10.67
C VAL A 26 20.61 13.85 -11.32
N SER A 27 21.24 14.71 -10.52
CA SER A 27 22.26 15.63 -11.03
C SER A 27 23.60 15.18 -10.47
N VAL A 28 24.35 14.44 -11.29
CA VAL A 28 25.75 14.12 -11.01
C VAL A 28 26.51 15.44 -11.02
N GLY A 29 27.12 15.79 -9.89
CA GLY A 29 27.84 17.04 -9.71
C GLY A 29 28.96 17.21 -10.73
N ASN A 30 28.92 18.32 -11.47
CA ASN A 30 30.07 18.82 -12.20
C ASN A 30 31.09 19.34 -11.18
N ALA A 31 32.24 18.68 -11.08
CA ALA A 31 33.40 19.21 -10.40
C ALA A 31 33.85 20.50 -11.09
N GLN A 32 33.93 21.58 -10.31
CA GLN A 32 34.57 22.83 -10.72
C GLN A 32 36.08 22.62 -10.72
N ASP A 33 36.75 22.93 -11.83
CA ASP A 33 38.21 23.01 -11.87
C ASP A 33 38.65 24.41 -12.29
N GLU A 34 39.66 24.90 -11.58
CA GLU A 34 40.16 26.27 -11.58
C GLU A 34 40.91 26.60 -12.89
N THR A 35 40.91 27.89 -13.23
CA THR A 35 41.47 28.45 -14.46
C THR A 35 43.00 28.51 -14.45
N GLU A 36 43.66 27.84 -15.40
CA GLU A 36 44.95 28.27 -15.97
C GLU A 36 44.97 28.12 -17.50
N GLN A 37 45.52 29.15 -18.17
CA GLN A 37 45.54 29.31 -19.62
C GLN A 37 46.68 28.50 -20.27
N GLY A 38 46.39 27.71 -21.31
CA GLY A 38 47.41 27.10 -22.17
C GLY A 38 46.83 26.36 -23.38
N GLU A 39 47.16 26.87 -24.59
CA GLU A 39 47.12 26.35 -25.98
C GLU A 39 46.15 25.23 -26.44
N PRO A 40 45.61 25.31 -27.68
CA PRO A 40 44.59 24.39 -28.18
C PRO A 40 45.20 23.04 -28.59
N VAL A 41 44.84 21.98 -27.86
CA VAL A 41 45.07 20.58 -28.24
C VAL A 41 43.79 20.02 -28.87
N GLU A 42 43.92 19.34 -30.02
CA GLU A 42 42.82 18.67 -30.71
C GLU A 42 41.99 17.80 -29.74
N GLU A 43 40.70 18.09 -29.64
CA GLU A 43 39.74 17.26 -28.90
C GLU A 43 39.63 15.87 -29.55
N PRO A 44 39.81 14.76 -28.80
CA PRO A 44 39.42 13.46 -29.29
C PRO A 44 37.90 13.41 -29.43
N ALA A 45 37.43 12.95 -30.60
CA ALA A 45 36.02 12.82 -30.90
C ALA A 45 35.26 12.11 -29.76
N VAL A 46 34.26 12.79 -29.22
CA VAL A 46 33.26 12.22 -28.31
C VAL A 46 32.69 10.96 -28.97
N PRO A 47 32.70 9.78 -28.33
CA PRO A 47 32.07 8.59 -28.90
C PRO A 47 30.59 8.89 -29.10
N ALA A 48 30.11 8.80 -30.34
CA ALA A 48 28.68 8.90 -30.63
C ALA A 48 27.93 7.88 -29.76
N GLU A 49 26.94 8.33 -29.00
CA GLU A 49 26.05 7.45 -28.25
C GLU A 49 25.49 6.37 -29.20
N PRO A 50 25.51 5.08 -28.80
CA PRO A 50 24.97 4.02 -29.65
C PRO A 50 23.50 4.31 -29.95
N LEU A 51 23.15 4.31 -31.24
CA LEU A 51 21.79 4.52 -31.73
C LEU A 51 20.82 3.61 -30.97
N VAL A 52 19.92 4.23 -30.19
CA VAL A 52 18.83 3.52 -29.50
C VAL A 52 18.04 2.72 -30.55
N PRO A 53 17.86 1.40 -30.37
CA PRO A 53 17.15 0.60 -31.36
C PRO A 53 15.73 1.12 -31.58
N SER A 54 15.30 1.28 -32.82
CA SER A 54 13.96 1.82 -33.16
C SER A 54 12.80 0.98 -32.59
N GLU A 55 13.05 -0.29 -32.33
CA GLU A 55 12.09 -1.19 -31.69
C GLU A 55 11.93 -0.91 -30.18
N TYR A 56 12.97 -0.43 -29.49
CA TYR A 56 12.87 0.00 -28.09
C TYR A 56 11.83 1.11 -27.93
N GLU A 57 11.89 2.16 -28.75
CA GLU A 57 10.96 3.30 -28.64
C GLU A 57 9.51 2.86 -28.82
N LYS A 58 9.25 1.95 -29.77
CA LYS A 58 7.92 1.40 -30.00
C LYS A 58 7.42 0.61 -28.78
N LEU A 59 8.26 -0.23 -28.20
CA LEU A 59 7.90 -1.04 -27.03
C LEU A 59 7.74 -0.20 -25.76
N ALA A 60 8.65 0.74 -25.52
CA ALA A 60 8.59 1.68 -24.41
C ALA A 60 7.31 2.53 -24.48
N LYS A 61 6.98 3.07 -25.67
CA LYS A 61 5.74 3.81 -25.89
C LYS A 61 4.50 2.96 -25.62
N GLY A 62 4.50 1.70 -26.04
CA GLY A 62 3.39 0.78 -25.74
C GLY A 62 3.18 0.57 -24.22
N CYS A 63 4.28 0.50 -23.47
CA CYS A 63 4.25 0.39 -22.01
C CYS A 63 3.82 1.72 -21.33
N GLU A 64 4.17 2.88 -21.91
CA GLU A 64 3.73 4.19 -21.43
C GLU A 64 2.22 4.41 -21.67
N GLU A 65 1.71 4.01 -22.84
CA GLU A 65 0.30 4.10 -23.20
C GLU A 65 -0.57 3.12 -22.38
N ASN A 66 -0.04 1.94 -22.05
CA ASN A 66 -0.70 0.96 -21.20
C ASN A 66 0.20 0.42 -20.07
N PRO A 67 0.42 1.21 -18.99
CA PRO A 67 1.34 0.83 -17.91
C PRO A 67 0.93 -0.42 -17.13
N GLU A 68 -0.32 -0.86 -17.24
CA GLU A 68 -0.85 -2.04 -16.56
C GLU A 68 -0.61 -3.34 -17.36
N ASP A 69 -0.14 -3.25 -18.62
CA ASP A 69 0.19 -4.42 -19.43
C ASP A 69 1.55 -5.00 -19.02
N PHE A 70 1.49 -5.86 -18.01
CA PHE A 70 2.64 -6.58 -17.52
C PHE A 70 3.35 -7.41 -18.60
N ASN A 71 2.63 -7.97 -19.58
CA ASN A 71 3.28 -8.76 -20.65
C ASN A 71 4.07 -7.86 -21.60
N GLY A 72 3.54 -6.67 -21.90
CA GLY A 72 4.26 -5.64 -22.65
C GLY A 72 5.59 -5.27 -21.96
N TRP A 73 5.55 -5.05 -20.64
CA TRP A 73 6.76 -4.81 -19.86
C TRP A 73 7.73 -5.99 -19.90
N VAL A 74 7.26 -7.22 -19.70
CA VAL A 74 8.12 -8.42 -19.76
C VAL A 74 8.82 -8.52 -21.10
N TYR A 75 8.10 -8.27 -22.20
CA TYR A 75 8.67 -8.29 -23.54
C TYR A 75 9.70 -7.18 -23.75
N LEU A 76 9.42 -5.95 -23.31
CA LEU A 76 10.36 -4.84 -23.34
C LEU A 76 11.65 -5.17 -22.56
N LEU A 77 11.51 -5.68 -21.33
CA LEU A 77 12.66 -6.03 -20.48
C LEU A 77 13.50 -7.16 -21.10
N GLN A 78 12.84 -8.18 -21.65
CA GLN A 78 13.54 -9.25 -22.38
C GLN A 78 14.28 -8.72 -23.61
N TYR A 79 13.67 -7.80 -24.35
CA TYR A 79 14.28 -7.17 -25.53
C TYR A 79 15.54 -6.37 -25.15
N VAL A 80 15.44 -5.47 -24.16
CA VAL A 80 16.60 -4.64 -23.76
C VAL A 80 17.73 -5.48 -23.14
N GLU A 81 17.40 -6.59 -22.47
CA GLU A 81 18.39 -7.56 -21.99
C GLU A 81 19.13 -8.24 -23.15
N GLN A 82 18.45 -8.52 -24.28
CA GLN A 82 19.05 -9.14 -25.47
C GLN A 82 19.93 -8.17 -26.25
N GLU A 83 19.48 -6.94 -26.44
CA GLU A 83 20.27 -5.88 -27.10
C GLU A 83 21.46 -5.43 -26.24
N ASN A 84 21.37 -5.63 -24.93
CA ASN A 84 22.45 -5.42 -23.96
C ASN A 84 23.05 -4.00 -23.99
N HIS A 85 22.23 -3.00 -24.33
CA HIS A 85 22.57 -1.59 -24.24
C HIS A 85 22.28 -1.04 -22.84
N LEU A 86 23.31 -0.98 -21.99
CA LEU A 86 23.17 -0.71 -20.56
C LEU A 86 22.34 0.54 -20.21
N GLY A 87 22.51 1.65 -20.93
CA GLY A 87 21.72 2.86 -20.70
C GLY A 87 20.21 2.66 -20.93
N VAL A 88 19.86 1.90 -21.98
CA VAL A 88 18.49 1.55 -22.32
C VAL A 88 17.91 0.55 -21.32
N VAL A 89 18.72 -0.43 -20.88
CA VAL A 89 18.35 -1.39 -19.83
C VAL A 89 17.99 -0.65 -18.55
N ARG A 90 18.87 0.23 -18.03
CA ARG A 90 18.61 1.03 -16.82
C ARG A 90 17.28 1.76 -16.90
N LYS A 91 17.08 2.52 -17.99
CA LYS A 91 15.86 3.31 -18.22
C LYS A 91 14.59 2.45 -18.23
N ALA A 92 14.63 1.30 -18.91
CA ALA A 92 13.48 0.39 -18.98
C ALA A 92 13.14 -0.24 -17.62
N PHE A 93 14.15 -0.70 -16.89
CA PHE A 93 13.96 -1.29 -15.57
C PHE A 93 13.51 -0.25 -14.53
N ASP A 94 14.10 0.94 -14.51
CA ASP A 94 13.68 2.02 -13.61
C ASP A 94 12.20 2.39 -13.83
N ALA A 95 11.77 2.54 -15.09
CA ALA A 95 10.37 2.78 -15.42
C ALA A 95 9.45 1.63 -15.00
N PHE A 96 9.89 0.38 -15.16
CA PHE A 96 9.16 -0.79 -14.70
C PHE A 96 8.98 -0.82 -13.17
N PHE A 97 10.03 -0.51 -12.40
CA PHE A 97 9.98 -0.53 -10.94
C PHE A 97 9.09 0.56 -10.33
N LEU A 98 8.85 1.67 -11.04
CA LEU A 98 7.84 2.66 -10.63
C LEU A 98 6.41 2.07 -10.61
N ARG A 99 6.17 0.97 -11.31
CA ARG A 99 4.85 0.31 -11.41
C ARG A 99 4.80 -1.05 -10.73
N TYR A 100 5.87 -1.83 -10.83
CA TYR A 100 5.95 -3.18 -10.30
C TYR A 100 7.15 -3.36 -9.34
N PRO A 101 7.25 -2.54 -8.28
CA PRO A 101 8.38 -2.61 -7.36
C PRO A 101 8.45 -3.96 -6.65
N TYR A 102 7.33 -4.69 -6.54
CA TYR A 102 7.21 -5.96 -5.80
C TYR A 102 7.67 -7.20 -6.57
N CYS A 103 8.12 -7.05 -7.82
CA CYS A 103 8.67 -8.16 -8.59
C CYS A 103 10.18 -8.33 -8.33
N TYR A 104 10.55 -8.88 -7.17
CA TYR A 104 11.95 -9.01 -6.73
C TYR A 104 12.89 -9.66 -7.77
N GLY A 105 12.38 -10.60 -8.57
CA GLY A 105 13.17 -11.28 -9.61
C GLY A 105 13.76 -10.31 -10.64
N TYR A 106 13.09 -9.19 -10.94
CA TYR A 106 13.62 -8.19 -11.87
C TYR A 106 14.68 -7.29 -11.23
N TRP A 107 14.59 -7.02 -9.92
CA TRP A 107 15.66 -6.32 -9.18
C TRP A 107 16.96 -7.12 -9.26
N LYS A 108 16.88 -8.43 -9.03
CA LYS A 108 18.01 -9.35 -9.19
C LYS A 108 18.56 -9.33 -10.62
N LYS A 109 17.70 -9.38 -11.64
CA LYS A 109 18.12 -9.35 -13.05
C LYS A 109 18.88 -8.08 -13.43
N LEU A 110 18.41 -6.92 -12.97
CA LEU A 110 19.11 -5.66 -13.22
C LEU A 110 20.48 -5.65 -12.53
N ALA A 111 20.54 -6.07 -11.25
CA ALA A 111 21.81 -6.13 -10.53
C ALA A 111 22.81 -7.12 -11.15
N ASP A 112 22.34 -8.28 -11.61
CA ASP A 112 23.16 -9.26 -12.35
C ASP A 112 23.69 -8.66 -13.66
N THR A 113 22.85 -7.88 -14.37
CA THR A 113 23.24 -7.22 -15.62
C THR A 113 24.31 -6.15 -15.37
N GLU A 114 24.16 -5.32 -14.35
CA GLU A 114 25.19 -4.35 -13.93
C GLU A 114 26.52 -5.04 -13.56
N LYS A 115 26.44 -6.13 -12.78
CA LYS A 115 27.60 -6.93 -12.41
C LYS A 115 28.32 -7.48 -13.65
N LYS A 116 27.59 -8.01 -14.63
CA LYS A 116 28.16 -8.52 -15.90
C LYS A 116 28.91 -7.45 -16.70
N HIS A 117 28.52 -6.18 -16.57
CA HIS A 117 29.21 -5.05 -17.20
C HIS A 117 30.37 -4.48 -16.35
N GLY A 118 30.70 -5.12 -15.22
CA GLY A 118 31.78 -4.68 -14.33
C GLY A 118 31.39 -3.57 -13.34
N ASN A 119 30.11 -3.17 -13.30
CA ASN A 119 29.63 -2.07 -12.44
C ASN A 119 29.15 -2.60 -11.08
N ALA A 120 30.04 -3.21 -10.30
CA ALA A 120 29.67 -3.83 -9.02
C ALA A 120 29.02 -2.85 -8.03
N GLN A 121 29.50 -1.60 -7.96
CA GLN A 121 28.93 -0.57 -7.08
C GLN A 121 27.48 -0.22 -7.47
N VAL A 122 27.18 -0.14 -8.77
CA VAL A 122 25.82 0.12 -9.27
C VAL A 122 24.92 -1.08 -9.02
N ALA A 123 25.42 -2.31 -9.21
CA ALA A 123 24.69 -3.52 -8.88
C ALA A 123 24.31 -3.57 -7.38
N GLU A 124 25.21 -3.15 -6.50
CA GLU A 124 24.93 -3.05 -5.06
C GLU A 124 23.81 -2.05 -4.77
N GLU A 125 23.84 -0.87 -5.41
CA GLU A 125 22.80 0.14 -5.24
C GLU A 125 21.43 -0.36 -5.76
N VAL A 126 21.41 -1.13 -6.85
CA VAL A 126 20.18 -1.78 -7.32
C VAL A 126 19.63 -2.73 -6.26
N TYR A 127 20.47 -3.53 -5.60
CA TYR A 127 20.01 -4.38 -4.49
C TYR A 127 19.48 -3.56 -3.32
N ARG A 128 20.19 -2.50 -2.91
CA ARG A 128 19.75 -1.59 -1.83
C ARG A 128 18.39 -0.97 -2.12
N ARG A 129 18.18 -0.44 -3.32
CA ARG A 129 16.89 0.08 -3.80
C ARG A 129 15.81 -1.00 -3.76
N GLY A 130 16.15 -2.21 -4.20
CA GLY A 130 15.23 -3.35 -4.21
C GLY A 130 14.78 -3.78 -2.81
N VAL A 131 15.70 -3.96 -1.86
CA VAL A 131 15.34 -4.33 -0.48
C VAL A 131 14.65 -3.19 0.26
N HIS A 132 14.90 -1.95 -0.12
CA HIS A 132 14.13 -0.82 0.39
C HIS A 132 12.69 -0.82 -0.16
N ALA A 133 12.50 -1.17 -1.44
CA ALA A 133 11.19 -1.28 -2.05
C ALA A 133 10.38 -2.51 -1.57
N ILE A 134 11.05 -3.65 -1.32
CA ILE A 134 10.44 -4.91 -0.85
C ILE A 134 11.20 -5.50 0.36
N PRO A 135 11.14 -4.85 1.52
CA PRO A 135 11.95 -5.22 2.69
C PRO A 135 11.64 -6.61 3.26
N LEU A 136 10.44 -7.15 3.01
CA LEU A 136 10.04 -8.48 3.44
C LEU A 136 10.42 -9.59 2.45
N SER A 137 11.10 -9.27 1.33
CA SER A 137 11.54 -10.29 0.37
C SER A 137 12.79 -11.01 0.86
N VAL A 138 12.59 -12.15 1.53
CA VAL A 138 13.68 -13.04 1.98
C VAL A 138 14.61 -13.43 0.82
N ASP A 139 14.06 -13.74 -0.35
CA ASP A 139 14.85 -14.10 -1.55
C ASP A 139 15.76 -12.95 -2.00
N LEU A 140 15.26 -11.72 -2.00
CA LEU A 140 16.03 -10.55 -2.44
C LEU A 140 17.17 -10.25 -1.46
N TRP A 141 16.91 -10.34 -0.16
CA TRP A 141 17.95 -10.23 0.87
C TRP A 141 19.03 -11.29 0.70
N LEU A 142 18.67 -12.56 0.47
CA LEU A 142 19.64 -13.62 0.25
C LEU A 142 20.50 -13.36 -0.99
N HIS A 143 19.93 -12.84 -2.08
CA HIS A 143 20.70 -12.44 -3.26
C HIS A 143 21.64 -11.28 -2.97
N TYR A 144 21.19 -10.26 -2.23
CA TYR A 144 22.02 -9.14 -1.84
C TYR A 144 23.18 -9.57 -0.92
N LEU A 145 22.90 -10.40 0.07
CA LEU A 145 23.89 -10.94 1.01
C LEU A 145 24.93 -11.82 0.30
N SER A 146 24.52 -12.64 -0.65
CA SER A 146 25.45 -13.39 -1.52
C SER A 146 26.30 -12.43 -2.35
N PHE A 147 25.67 -11.41 -2.95
CA PHE A 147 26.38 -10.44 -3.78
C PHE A 147 27.46 -9.70 -2.99
N ILE A 148 27.17 -9.17 -1.80
CA ILE A 148 28.20 -8.46 -1.02
C ILE A 148 29.32 -9.40 -0.60
N LYS A 149 29.04 -10.67 -0.27
CA LYS A 149 30.08 -11.65 0.05
C LYS A 149 30.98 -11.93 -1.15
N ASP A 150 30.40 -12.18 -2.31
CA ASP A 150 31.12 -12.59 -3.52
C ASP A 150 31.90 -11.45 -4.19
N ASN A 151 31.60 -10.19 -3.87
CA ASN A 151 32.21 -9.01 -4.49
C ASN A 151 32.94 -8.10 -3.48
N SER A 152 33.16 -8.56 -2.26
CA SER A 152 33.99 -7.85 -1.28
C SER A 152 35.46 -8.27 -1.37
N ASP A 153 36.36 -7.38 -0.97
CA ASP A 153 37.80 -7.68 -0.84
C ASP A 153 38.05 -8.51 0.44
N PRO A 154 38.55 -9.75 0.36
CA PRO A 154 38.84 -10.56 1.53
C PRO A 154 39.94 -9.97 2.43
N GLU A 155 40.79 -9.09 1.90
CA GLU A 155 41.88 -8.46 2.67
C GLU A 155 41.39 -7.26 3.50
N ASP A 156 40.18 -6.75 3.24
CA ASP A 156 39.62 -5.62 3.96
C ASP A 156 39.01 -6.06 5.32
N PRO A 157 39.58 -5.58 6.45
CA PRO A 157 39.13 -5.97 7.79
C PRO A 157 37.75 -5.44 8.17
N GLU A 158 37.17 -4.47 7.44
CA GLU A 158 35.83 -3.93 7.70
C GLU A 158 34.71 -4.79 7.09
N ILE A 159 35.04 -5.64 6.11
CA ILE A 159 34.06 -6.47 5.38
C ILE A 159 33.24 -7.39 6.29
N PRO A 160 33.82 -8.12 7.26
CA PRO A 160 33.02 -8.93 8.17
C PRO A 160 32.00 -8.11 8.97
N SER A 161 32.38 -6.90 9.42
CA SER A 161 31.48 -6.00 10.15
C SER A 161 30.35 -5.50 9.26
N ARG A 162 30.65 -5.16 8.00
CA ARG A 162 29.67 -4.75 7.00
C ARG A 162 28.68 -5.87 6.65
N ILE A 163 29.17 -7.09 6.44
CA ILE A 163 28.31 -8.26 6.15
C ILE A 163 27.40 -8.56 7.34
N ARG A 164 27.94 -8.52 8.57
CA ARG A 164 27.13 -8.67 9.80
C ARG A 164 26.02 -7.63 9.89
N ALA A 165 26.34 -6.37 9.65
CA ALA A 165 25.35 -5.29 9.66
C ALA A 165 24.27 -5.50 8.58
N ALA A 166 24.63 -6.02 7.41
CA ALA A 166 23.67 -6.37 6.37
C ALA A 166 22.76 -7.54 6.79
N TYR A 167 23.29 -8.57 7.45
CA TYR A 167 22.49 -9.65 8.02
C TYR A 167 21.55 -9.16 9.11
N GLU A 168 22.02 -8.33 10.04
CA GLU A 168 21.17 -7.72 11.07
C GLU A 168 20.03 -6.93 10.46
N HIS A 169 20.31 -6.10 9.45
CA HIS A 169 19.27 -5.37 8.73
C HIS A 169 18.27 -6.32 8.06
N ALA A 170 18.75 -7.38 7.41
CA ALA A 170 17.88 -8.36 6.75
C ALA A 170 16.95 -9.06 7.74
N VAL A 171 17.44 -9.49 8.90
CA VAL A 171 16.59 -10.17 9.91
C VAL A 171 15.67 -9.19 10.65
N LEU A 172 16.06 -7.93 10.81
CA LEU A 172 15.15 -6.89 11.31
C LEU A 172 14.01 -6.60 10.34
N ALA A 173 14.28 -6.63 9.03
CA ALA A 173 13.29 -6.35 7.99
C ALA A 173 12.38 -7.54 7.67
N ALA A 174 12.94 -8.76 7.56
CA ALA A 174 12.26 -9.95 7.06
C ALA A 174 12.36 -11.19 7.96
N GLY A 175 13.05 -11.12 9.10
CA GLY A 175 13.31 -12.26 9.97
C GLY A 175 12.07 -12.79 10.70
N THR A 176 10.99 -12.01 10.76
CA THR A 176 9.70 -12.44 11.33
C THR A 176 8.76 -13.07 10.31
N ASP A 177 9.15 -13.17 9.02
CA ASP A 177 8.38 -13.95 8.05
C ASP A 177 8.41 -15.43 8.44
N PHE A 178 7.26 -16.10 8.38
CA PHE A 178 7.14 -17.52 8.69
C PHE A 178 8.04 -18.42 7.81
N ARG A 179 8.44 -17.95 6.62
CA ARG A 179 9.33 -18.64 5.66
C ARG A 179 10.73 -18.01 5.60
N SER A 180 11.15 -17.32 6.66
CA SER A 180 12.49 -16.70 6.78
C SER A 180 13.59 -17.68 7.16
N ASP A 181 13.32 -18.99 7.30
CA ASP A 181 14.28 -20.00 7.77
C ASP A 181 15.63 -19.92 7.05
N ARG A 182 15.62 -19.82 5.71
CA ARG A 182 16.85 -19.72 4.91
C ARG A 182 17.71 -18.49 5.22
N LEU A 183 17.10 -17.38 5.63
CA LEU A 183 17.83 -16.17 6.01
C LEU A 183 18.57 -16.38 7.33
N TRP A 184 17.88 -16.91 8.33
CA TRP A 184 18.47 -17.24 9.63
C TRP A 184 19.58 -18.28 9.51
N GLU A 185 19.34 -19.35 8.75
CA GLU A 185 20.36 -20.37 8.48
C GLU A 185 21.60 -19.79 7.79
N ALA A 186 21.42 -18.92 6.79
CA ALA A 186 22.53 -18.27 6.12
C ALA A 186 23.33 -17.37 7.08
N TYR A 187 22.67 -16.72 8.05
CA TYR A 187 23.33 -15.89 9.05
C TYR A 187 24.12 -16.74 10.06
N ILE A 188 23.49 -17.79 10.61
CA ILE A 188 24.11 -18.75 11.53
C ILE A 188 25.35 -19.38 10.91
N ASN A 189 25.23 -19.88 9.67
CA ASN A 189 26.35 -20.51 8.97
C ASN A 189 27.50 -19.53 8.78
N TRP A 190 27.20 -18.28 8.43
CA TRP A 190 28.22 -17.26 8.26
C TRP A 190 28.95 -16.92 9.57
N GLU A 191 28.25 -16.70 10.68
CA GLU A 191 28.92 -16.45 11.98
C GLU A 191 29.71 -17.66 12.47
N THR A 192 29.26 -18.88 12.13
CA THR A 192 30.00 -20.12 12.41
C THR A 192 31.31 -20.16 11.61
N GLU A 193 31.29 -19.79 10.33
CA GLU A 193 32.49 -19.65 9.49
C GLU A 193 33.44 -18.55 10.00
N GLN A 194 32.92 -17.50 10.64
CA GLN A 194 33.72 -16.46 11.30
C GLN A 194 34.25 -16.87 12.69
N GLU A 195 33.98 -18.11 13.13
CA GLU A 195 34.33 -18.65 14.45
C GLU A 195 33.79 -17.80 15.62
N LYS A 196 32.69 -17.05 15.40
CA LYS A 196 32.05 -16.21 16.41
C LYS A 196 30.91 -16.95 17.10
N LEU A 197 31.24 -17.98 17.88
CA LEU A 197 30.26 -18.88 18.50
C LEU A 197 29.27 -18.18 19.44
N ALA A 198 29.68 -17.11 20.14
CA ALA A 198 28.77 -16.31 20.96
C ALA A 198 27.68 -15.61 20.12
N ASN A 199 28.04 -15.10 18.93
CA ASN A 199 27.07 -14.52 18.00
C ASN A 199 26.10 -15.58 17.48
N VAL A 200 26.60 -16.79 17.19
CA VAL A 200 25.75 -17.94 16.79
C VAL A 200 24.70 -18.23 17.86
N THR A 201 25.09 -18.28 19.14
CA THR A 201 24.14 -18.47 20.26
C THR A 201 23.14 -17.32 20.33
N ALA A 202 23.58 -16.07 20.22
CA ALA A 202 22.69 -14.91 20.25
C ALA A 202 21.67 -14.91 19.10
N ILE A 203 22.05 -15.43 17.92
CA ILE A 203 21.12 -15.62 16.80
C ILE A 203 20.10 -16.72 17.12
N TYR A 204 20.55 -17.85 17.70
CA TYR A 204 19.64 -18.91 18.14
C TYR A 204 18.63 -18.43 19.20
N ASP A 205 19.08 -17.64 20.17
CA ASP A 205 18.22 -17.08 21.21
C ASP A 205 17.09 -16.21 20.63
N ARG A 206 17.32 -15.56 19.48
CA ARG A 206 16.29 -14.81 18.75
C ARG A 206 15.35 -15.73 17.98
N ILE A 207 15.89 -16.58 17.08
CA ILE A 207 15.06 -17.37 16.16
C ILE A 207 14.23 -18.44 16.85
N LEU A 208 14.68 -18.98 18.00
CA LEU A 208 13.90 -19.96 18.76
C LEU A 208 12.60 -19.37 19.34
N GLY A 209 12.52 -18.05 19.49
CA GLY A 209 11.30 -17.33 19.89
C GLY A 209 10.45 -16.81 18.72
N ILE A 210 10.86 -17.03 17.47
CA ILE A 210 10.14 -16.54 16.29
C ILE A 210 9.43 -17.71 15.59
N PRO A 211 8.12 -17.60 15.30
CA PRO A 211 7.40 -18.65 14.58
C PRO A 211 7.88 -18.76 13.12
N THR A 212 8.47 -19.90 12.77
CA THR A 212 8.87 -20.21 11.39
C THR A 212 8.41 -21.60 10.96
N GLN A 213 8.52 -21.90 9.67
CA GLN A 213 8.12 -23.18 9.10
C GLN A 213 8.99 -24.33 9.61
N LEU A 214 10.30 -24.10 9.79
CA LEU A 214 11.27 -25.10 10.20
C LEU A 214 11.76 -24.92 11.65
N TYR A 215 10.95 -24.29 12.51
CA TYR A 215 11.26 -24.02 13.92
C TYR A 215 11.89 -25.20 14.68
N SER A 216 11.39 -26.42 14.46
CA SER A 216 11.91 -27.66 15.07
C SER A 216 13.33 -28.03 14.61
N GLN A 217 13.69 -27.72 13.37
CA GLN A 217 15.04 -27.93 12.84
C GLN A 217 16.02 -26.94 13.46
N HIS A 218 15.60 -25.69 13.71
CA HIS A 218 16.43 -24.69 14.39
C HIS A 218 16.82 -25.13 15.80
N LEU A 219 15.87 -25.70 16.56
CA LEU A 219 16.16 -26.28 17.88
C LEU A 219 17.13 -27.46 17.80
N GLN A 220 16.95 -28.35 16.82
CA GLN A 220 17.84 -29.49 16.64
C GLN A 220 19.29 -29.03 16.36
N ARG A 221 19.46 -28.04 15.47
CA ARG A 221 20.78 -27.47 15.17
C ARG A 221 21.37 -26.69 16.36
N PHE A 222 20.54 -26.01 17.14
CA PHE A 222 20.98 -25.38 18.40
C PHE A 222 21.54 -26.42 19.38
N LYS A 223 20.84 -27.55 19.55
CA LYS A 223 21.33 -28.66 20.39
C LYS A 223 22.67 -29.19 19.89
N GLU A 224 22.83 -29.35 18.57
CA GLU A 224 24.11 -29.76 17.97
C GLU A 224 25.23 -28.72 18.22
N HIS A 225 24.94 -27.42 18.07
CA HIS A 225 25.88 -26.33 18.39
C HIS A 225 26.34 -26.39 19.85
N VAL A 226 25.42 -26.55 20.80
CA VAL A 226 25.74 -26.63 22.24
C VAL A 226 26.57 -27.88 22.56
N GLN A 227 26.21 -29.02 21.96
CA GLN A 227 26.89 -30.30 22.20
C GLN A 227 28.31 -30.37 21.61
N ASN A 228 28.52 -29.69 20.49
CA ASN A 228 29.82 -29.71 19.80
C ASN A 228 30.80 -28.64 20.30
N ASN A 229 30.35 -27.66 21.07
CA ASN A 229 31.18 -26.53 21.53
C ASN A 229 31.32 -26.45 23.05
N ASN A 230 32.35 -25.76 23.55
CA ASN A 230 32.52 -25.52 24.97
C ASN A 230 31.71 -24.28 25.40
N PRO A 231 30.89 -24.35 26.49
CA PRO A 231 30.07 -23.23 26.96
C PRO A 231 30.80 -21.89 27.11
N LYS A 232 32.09 -21.89 27.50
CA LYS A 232 32.86 -20.64 27.65
C LYS A 232 33.09 -19.86 26.36
N HIS A 233 32.92 -20.49 25.19
CA HIS A 233 33.13 -19.84 23.89
C HIS A 233 31.85 -19.29 23.28
N PHE A 234 30.69 -19.73 23.76
CA PHE A 234 29.41 -19.40 23.15
C PHE A 234 28.43 -18.74 24.11
N LEU A 235 28.70 -18.73 25.42
CA LEU A 235 27.98 -17.96 26.43
C LEU A 235 28.69 -16.64 26.71
N SER A 236 27.94 -15.65 27.17
CA SER A 236 28.53 -14.45 27.77
C SER A 236 29.20 -14.81 29.10
N GLU A 237 30.16 -13.99 29.54
CA GLU A 237 30.82 -14.18 30.84
C GLU A 237 29.79 -14.13 31.99
N GLU A 238 28.82 -13.21 31.89
CA GLU A 238 27.74 -13.05 32.87
C GLU A 238 26.87 -14.30 32.96
N GLU A 239 26.40 -14.83 31.82
CA GLU A 239 25.56 -16.02 31.78
C GLU A 239 26.33 -17.27 32.25
N PHE A 240 27.59 -17.41 31.84
CA PHE A 240 28.43 -18.51 32.25
C PHE A 240 28.62 -18.56 33.78
N VAL A 241 28.96 -17.43 34.39
CA VAL A 241 29.16 -17.32 35.85
C VAL A 241 27.84 -17.55 36.58
N GLN A 242 26.72 -17.02 36.06
CA GLN A 242 25.40 -17.26 36.64
C GLN A 242 25.06 -18.75 36.65
N LEU A 243 25.19 -19.45 35.52
CA LEU A 243 24.92 -20.88 35.42
C LEU A 243 25.84 -21.70 36.33
N ARG A 244 27.11 -21.33 36.46
CA ARG A 244 28.06 -21.96 37.40
C ARG A 244 27.57 -21.88 38.85
N VAL A 245 27.10 -20.70 39.27
CA VAL A 245 26.56 -20.48 40.63
C VAL A 245 25.26 -21.25 40.84
N GLU A 246 24.36 -21.26 39.85
CA GLU A 246 23.09 -22.01 39.93
C GLU A 246 23.31 -23.52 40.04
N LEU A 247 24.22 -24.08 39.24
CA LEU A 247 24.59 -25.49 39.29
C LEU A 247 25.25 -25.87 40.63
N ALA A 248 26.08 -24.98 41.20
CA ALA A 248 26.68 -25.19 42.50
C ALA A 248 25.64 -25.23 43.62
N LYS A 249 24.67 -24.30 43.60
CA LYS A 249 23.54 -24.29 44.55
C LYS A 249 22.69 -25.56 44.41
N ALA A 250 22.36 -25.98 43.19
CA ALA A 250 21.58 -27.18 42.95
C ALA A 250 22.29 -28.45 43.46
N ASN A 251 23.61 -28.55 43.28
CA ASN A 251 24.42 -29.65 43.80
C ASN A 251 24.56 -29.62 45.34
N ALA A 252 24.53 -28.45 45.98
CA ALA A 252 24.55 -28.36 47.43
C ALA A 252 23.23 -28.86 48.06
N VAL A 253 22.10 -28.73 47.34
CA VAL A 253 20.78 -29.18 47.79
C VAL A 253 20.60 -30.70 47.64
N THR A 254 21.27 -31.34 46.69
CA THR A 254 21.10 -32.79 46.40
C THR A 254 21.93 -33.72 47.29
N VAL A 255 22.85 -33.21 48.11
CA VAL A 255 23.81 -34.01 48.91
C VAL A 255 23.31 -34.37 50.33
N ASN A 256 22.04 -34.10 50.68
CA ASN A 256 21.51 -34.44 52.00
C ASN A 256 20.79 -35.80 52.02
N GLU A 257 21.51 -36.89 52.28
CA GLU A 257 20.91 -38.22 52.56
C GLU A 257 20.40 -38.39 54.00
N ASP A 258 20.74 -37.48 54.93
CA ASP A 258 20.41 -37.61 56.36
C ASP A 258 19.60 -36.43 56.91
N GLY A 259 18.43 -36.10 56.34
CA GLY A 259 17.30 -35.44 57.03
C GLY A 259 17.50 -34.15 57.86
N GLU A 260 18.69 -33.55 57.92
CA GLU A 260 19.03 -32.35 58.65
C GLU A 260 19.28 -31.19 57.68
N GLU A 261 18.84 -29.99 58.05
CA GLU A 261 19.08 -28.76 57.29
C GLU A 261 20.59 -28.53 57.19
N ALA A 262 21.17 -28.87 56.03
CA ALA A 262 22.57 -28.56 55.76
C ALA A 262 22.78 -27.04 55.80
N THR A 263 23.70 -26.61 56.64
CA THR A 263 24.30 -25.28 56.59
C THR A 263 24.79 -25.03 55.16
N PRO A 264 24.53 -23.85 54.56
CA PRO A 264 25.05 -23.53 53.24
C PRO A 264 26.58 -23.55 53.30
N VAL A 265 27.18 -24.62 52.79
CA VAL A 265 28.61 -24.65 52.51
C VAL A 265 28.78 -23.65 51.38
N GLU A 266 29.44 -22.52 51.65
CA GLU A 266 29.89 -21.62 50.58
C GLU A 266 30.64 -22.49 49.55
N PRO A 267 30.44 -22.29 48.25
CA PRO A 267 31.10 -23.10 47.25
C PRO A 267 32.61 -22.81 47.27
N GLU A 268 33.32 -23.45 48.19
CA GLU A 268 34.76 -23.32 48.34
C GLU A 268 35.43 -23.88 47.07
N GLY A 269 36.12 -23.00 46.34
CA GLY A 269 36.97 -23.37 45.21
C GLY A 269 36.37 -23.22 43.81
N LEU A 270 35.21 -22.56 43.64
CA LEU A 270 34.77 -22.14 42.30
C LEU A 270 35.54 -20.89 41.83
N PRO A 271 36.12 -20.90 40.62
CA PRO A 271 36.75 -19.71 40.05
C PRO A 271 35.72 -18.60 39.83
N ALA A 272 36.13 -17.36 40.06
CA ALA A 272 35.25 -16.18 40.00
C ALA A 272 34.80 -15.78 38.57
N GLY A 273 35.34 -16.43 37.53
CA GLY A 273 35.07 -16.10 36.12
C GLY A 273 34.90 -17.34 35.25
N THR A 274 35.38 -17.28 34.02
CA THR A 274 35.30 -18.38 33.01
C THR A 274 36.46 -19.37 33.09
N GLU A 275 37.29 -19.28 34.13
CA GLU A 275 38.44 -20.17 34.32
C GLU A 275 37.99 -21.63 34.48
N ASP A 276 38.79 -22.52 33.90
CA ASP A 276 38.55 -23.96 33.94
C ASP A 276 38.80 -24.50 35.36
N LEU A 277 37.97 -25.45 35.81
CA LEU A 277 38.21 -26.14 37.08
C LEU A 277 39.57 -26.89 37.07
N PRO A 278 40.31 -26.91 38.20
CA PRO A 278 41.62 -27.58 38.28
C PRO A 278 41.53 -29.09 38.02
N ASP A 279 40.46 -29.72 38.50
CA ASP A 279 40.20 -31.15 38.33
C ASP A 279 39.56 -31.43 36.95
N PRO A 280 40.22 -32.21 36.07
CA PRO A 280 39.69 -32.54 34.74
C PRO A 280 38.35 -33.26 34.77
N ALA A 281 38.09 -34.12 35.77
CA ALA A 281 36.83 -34.86 35.86
C ALA A 281 35.68 -33.92 36.22
N LYS A 282 35.88 -33.07 37.23
CA LYS A 282 34.90 -32.04 37.61
C LYS A 282 34.65 -31.03 36.47
N ARG A 283 35.68 -30.69 35.70
CA ARG A 283 35.56 -29.83 34.52
C ARG A 283 34.63 -30.42 33.45
N VAL A 284 34.79 -31.71 33.13
CA VAL A 284 33.91 -32.39 32.16
C VAL A 284 32.46 -32.42 32.67
N THR A 285 32.26 -32.73 33.95
CA THR A 285 30.93 -32.73 34.57
C THR A 285 30.29 -31.33 34.57
N GLU A 286 31.05 -30.27 34.88
CA GLU A 286 30.56 -28.90 34.80
C GLU A 286 30.13 -28.54 33.38
N ILE A 287 30.96 -28.82 32.38
CA ILE A 287 30.67 -28.55 30.98
C ILE A 287 29.37 -29.25 30.55
N GLU A 288 29.19 -30.52 30.89
CA GLU A 288 27.99 -31.27 30.50
C GLU A 288 26.74 -30.78 31.23
N ASN A 289 26.84 -30.47 32.52
CA ASN A 289 25.75 -29.88 33.28
C ASN A 289 25.34 -28.50 32.73
N MET A 290 26.32 -27.66 32.35
CA MET A 290 26.08 -26.37 31.70
C MET A 290 25.37 -26.54 30.36
N ARG A 291 25.83 -27.48 29.50
CA ARG A 291 25.17 -27.78 28.22
C ARG A 291 23.71 -28.21 28.42
N HIS A 292 23.46 -29.10 29.38
CA HIS A 292 22.11 -29.53 29.71
C HIS A 292 21.24 -28.34 30.15
N LYS A 293 21.76 -27.47 31.02
CA LYS A 293 21.00 -26.32 31.52
C LYS A 293 20.70 -25.29 30.44
N VAL A 294 21.67 -25.03 29.55
CA VAL A 294 21.48 -24.17 28.37
C VAL A 294 20.38 -24.74 27.47
N ILE A 295 20.43 -26.04 27.14
CA ILE A 295 19.40 -26.69 26.33
C ILE A 295 18.02 -26.62 27.00
N GLU A 296 17.94 -26.91 28.30
CA GLU A 296 16.69 -26.85 29.07
C GLU A 296 16.06 -25.46 29.01
N SER A 297 16.85 -24.40 29.25
CA SER A 297 16.34 -23.02 29.23
C SER A 297 15.76 -22.61 27.88
N ARG A 298 16.42 -22.95 26.77
CA ARG A 298 15.95 -22.62 25.41
C ARG A 298 14.84 -23.55 24.94
N GLN A 299 14.73 -24.77 25.49
CA GLN A 299 13.61 -25.69 25.24
C GLN A 299 12.28 -25.08 25.73
N GLU A 300 12.28 -24.34 26.83
CA GLU A 300 11.08 -23.66 27.33
C GLU A 300 10.58 -22.59 26.34
N VAL A 301 11.49 -21.73 25.85
CA VAL A 301 11.19 -20.72 24.82
C VAL A 301 10.67 -21.40 23.55
N PHE A 302 11.31 -22.48 23.12
CA PHE A 302 10.87 -23.26 21.98
C PHE A 302 9.44 -23.82 22.16
N ASN A 303 9.11 -24.35 23.33
CA ASN A 303 7.79 -24.93 23.59
C ASN A 303 6.69 -23.86 23.49
N GLN A 304 6.97 -22.62 23.90
CA GLN A 304 6.05 -21.50 23.72
C GLN A 304 5.91 -21.14 22.23
N ASN A 305 7.03 -21.06 21.51
CA ASN A 305 7.03 -20.79 20.08
C ASN A 305 6.28 -21.87 19.28
N GLU A 306 6.43 -23.15 19.63
CA GLU A 306 5.72 -24.27 19.02
C GLU A 306 4.19 -24.10 19.10
N GLN A 307 3.69 -23.62 20.25
CA GLN A 307 2.26 -23.30 20.40
C GLN A 307 1.84 -22.14 19.50
N GLU A 308 2.66 -21.10 19.38
CA GLU A 308 2.41 -19.97 18.48
C GLU A 308 2.44 -20.36 16.99
N VAL A 309 3.34 -21.27 16.61
CA VAL A 309 3.39 -21.88 15.26
C VAL A 309 2.12 -22.69 15.01
N SER A 310 1.72 -23.55 15.96
CA SER A 310 0.55 -24.41 15.81
C SER A 310 -0.74 -23.60 15.54
N LYS A 311 -0.93 -22.47 16.24
CA LYS A 311 -2.07 -21.56 16.03
C LYS A 311 -2.16 -21.01 14.60
N ARG A 312 -1.02 -20.91 13.90
CA ARG A 312 -0.89 -20.21 12.61
C ARG A 312 -0.62 -21.13 11.42
N TRP A 313 -0.30 -22.38 11.71
CA TRP A 313 0.12 -23.36 10.70
C TRP A 313 -0.87 -23.47 9.54
N ALA A 314 -2.17 -23.62 9.84
CA ALA A 314 -3.20 -23.77 8.82
C ALA A 314 -3.29 -22.55 7.89
N PHE A 315 -3.16 -21.33 8.44
CA PHE A 315 -3.17 -20.10 7.65
C PHE A 315 -1.93 -20.00 6.75
N GLU A 316 -0.74 -20.25 7.29
CA GLU A 316 0.52 -20.18 6.56
C GLU A 316 0.63 -21.28 5.47
N GLU A 317 0.06 -22.45 5.72
CA GLU A 317 -0.07 -23.53 4.74
C GLU A 317 -1.08 -23.19 3.64
N GLY A 318 -2.15 -22.45 3.98
CA GLY A 318 -3.15 -21.93 3.04
C GLY A 318 -2.59 -20.93 2.02
N ILE A 319 -1.47 -20.27 2.34
CA ILE A 319 -0.79 -19.33 1.43
C ILE A 319 0.03 -20.10 0.40
N LYS A 320 -0.51 -20.26 -0.82
CA LYS A 320 0.22 -20.93 -1.92
C LYS A 320 1.13 -19.98 -2.71
N ARG A 321 0.81 -18.68 -2.76
CA ARG A 321 1.61 -17.67 -3.46
C ARG A 321 1.94 -16.49 -2.53
N PRO A 322 3.10 -16.51 -1.84
CA PRO A 322 3.50 -15.45 -0.90
C PRO A 322 4.16 -14.23 -1.59
N TYR A 323 4.41 -14.30 -2.89
CA TYR A 323 5.05 -13.23 -3.67
C TYR A 323 4.04 -12.55 -4.61
N PHE A 324 4.38 -11.33 -5.03
CA PHE A 324 3.55 -10.58 -5.97
C PHE A 324 3.53 -11.21 -7.36
N HIS A 325 2.36 -11.29 -7.97
CA HIS A 325 2.19 -11.61 -9.38
C HIS A 325 0.86 -11.02 -9.90
N VAL A 326 0.84 -10.54 -11.14
CA VAL A 326 -0.33 -9.86 -11.75
C VAL A 326 -1.57 -10.74 -11.95
N LYS A 327 -1.39 -12.04 -12.25
CA LYS A 327 -2.48 -13.04 -12.24
C LYS A 327 -3.25 -13.00 -10.94
N ALA A 328 -4.57 -12.92 -11.04
CA ALA A 328 -5.45 -12.96 -9.87
C ALA A 328 -5.21 -14.21 -9.00
N LEU A 329 -5.20 -14.00 -7.70
CA LEU A 329 -5.34 -15.04 -6.68
C LEU A 329 -6.75 -15.62 -6.68
N GLU A 330 -6.83 -16.88 -6.28
CA GLU A 330 -8.09 -17.59 -6.06
C GLU A 330 -8.82 -17.01 -4.85
N LYS A 331 -10.17 -17.07 -4.88
CA LYS A 331 -11.01 -16.58 -3.77
C LYS A 331 -10.69 -17.25 -2.44
N THR A 332 -10.30 -18.53 -2.45
CA THR A 332 -9.89 -19.30 -1.28
C THR A 332 -8.66 -18.70 -0.61
N GLN A 333 -7.65 -18.28 -1.39
CA GLN A 333 -6.46 -17.62 -0.86
C GLN A 333 -6.77 -16.22 -0.32
N LEU A 334 -7.67 -15.49 -0.99
CA LEU A 334 -8.14 -14.18 -0.48
C LEU A 334 -8.90 -14.34 0.85
N SER A 335 -9.73 -15.38 1.00
CA SER A 335 -10.40 -15.69 2.28
C SER A 335 -9.39 -16.02 3.36
N ASN A 336 -8.42 -16.89 3.07
CA ASN A 336 -7.36 -17.26 4.00
C ASN A 336 -6.57 -16.04 4.50
N TRP A 337 -6.19 -15.10 3.62
CA TRP A 337 -5.54 -13.86 4.04
C TRP A 337 -6.44 -12.99 4.93
N LYS A 338 -7.73 -12.86 4.59
CA LYS A 338 -8.68 -12.07 5.40
C LYS A 338 -8.83 -12.68 6.80
N GLU A 339 -9.05 -13.98 6.88
CA GLU A 339 -9.22 -14.72 8.13
C GLU A 339 -7.94 -14.70 8.98
N TYR A 340 -6.76 -14.83 8.35
CA TYR A 340 -5.49 -14.76 9.08
C TYR A 340 -5.22 -13.35 9.64
N LEU A 341 -5.50 -12.30 8.85
CA LEU A 341 -5.41 -10.92 9.33
C LEU A 341 -6.38 -10.68 10.50
N ASP A 342 -7.62 -11.15 10.40
CA ASP A 342 -8.60 -11.04 11.48
C ASP A 342 -8.13 -11.76 12.75
N PHE A 343 -7.56 -12.96 12.61
CA PHE A 343 -6.97 -13.69 13.73
C PHE A 343 -5.83 -12.92 14.43
N GLU A 344 -4.87 -12.37 13.67
CA GLU A 344 -3.77 -11.59 14.28
C GLU A 344 -4.25 -10.27 14.87
N ILE A 345 -5.25 -9.60 14.27
CA ILE A 345 -5.83 -8.37 14.83
C ILE A 345 -6.43 -8.63 16.21
N GLU A 346 -7.07 -9.79 16.41
CA GLU A 346 -7.70 -10.15 17.67
C GLU A 346 -6.73 -10.70 18.73
N ASN A 347 -5.69 -11.45 18.31
CA ASN A 347 -4.86 -12.23 19.22
C ASN A 347 -3.36 -11.87 19.21
N GLY A 348 -2.89 -11.17 18.18
CA GLY A 348 -1.48 -10.85 17.96
C GLY A 348 -1.07 -9.51 18.57
N THR A 349 0.24 -9.23 18.54
CA THR A 349 0.75 -7.91 18.92
C THR A 349 0.64 -6.93 17.74
N PRO A 350 0.59 -5.60 17.97
CA PRO A 350 0.53 -4.62 16.90
C PRO A 350 1.65 -4.76 15.86
N GLU A 351 2.87 -5.05 16.32
CA GLU A 351 4.06 -5.31 15.48
C GLU A 351 3.76 -6.44 14.48
N ARG A 352 3.21 -7.54 14.99
CA ARG A 352 2.93 -8.74 14.22
C ARG A 352 1.81 -8.52 13.21
N VAL A 353 0.78 -7.77 13.59
CA VAL A 353 -0.32 -7.39 12.69
C VAL A 353 0.20 -6.54 11.54
N VAL A 354 1.03 -5.54 11.81
CA VAL A 354 1.67 -4.68 10.80
C VAL A 354 2.52 -5.53 9.84
N VAL A 355 3.38 -6.40 10.36
CA VAL A 355 4.20 -7.31 9.53
C VAL A 355 3.31 -8.20 8.66
N LEU A 356 2.23 -8.77 9.19
CA LEU A 356 1.33 -9.60 8.40
C LEU A 356 0.60 -8.81 7.33
N PHE A 357 0.18 -7.57 7.60
CA PHE A 357 -0.41 -6.68 6.60
C PHE A 357 0.57 -6.38 5.48
N GLU A 358 1.81 -5.98 5.79
CA GLU A 358 2.82 -5.70 4.77
C GLU A 358 3.14 -6.95 3.92
N ARG A 359 3.22 -8.14 4.53
CA ARG A 359 3.35 -9.42 3.82
C ARG A 359 2.15 -9.69 2.90
N CYS A 360 0.93 -9.51 3.42
CA CYS A 360 -0.30 -9.68 2.65
C CYS A 360 -0.33 -8.74 1.44
N LEU A 361 0.04 -7.48 1.61
CA LEU A 361 0.05 -6.48 0.55
C LEU A 361 1.08 -6.76 -0.53
N ILE A 362 2.14 -7.51 -0.26
CA ILE A 362 3.03 -8.00 -1.33
C ILE A 362 2.28 -8.95 -2.26
N ALA A 363 1.64 -9.99 -1.74
CA ALA A 363 0.89 -10.95 -2.55
C ALA A 363 -0.41 -10.38 -3.13
N CYS A 364 -1.04 -9.46 -2.40
CA CYS A 364 -2.38 -8.94 -2.64
C CYS A 364 -2.41 -7.45 -3.06
N ALA A 365 -1.31 -6.90 -3.58
CA ALA A 365 -1.20 -5.47 -3.91
C ALA A 365 -2.31 -4.95 -4.86
N LEU A 366 -2.88 -5.80 -5.72
CA LEU A 366 -3.93 -5.42 -6.67
C LEU A 366 -5.36 -5.46 -6.09
N TYR A 367 -5.51 -5.78 -4.81
CA TYR A 367 -6.80 -5.96 -4.14
C TYR A 367 -7.07 -4.84 -3.14
N GLU A 368 -7.93 -3.91 -3.53
CA GLU A 368 -8.31 -2.71 -2.78
C GLU A 368 -8.77 -2.99 -1.33
N ASP A 369 -9.50 -4.10 -1.11
CA ASP A 369 -10.02 -4.48 0.21
C ASP A 369 -8.94 -4.56 1.29
N PHE A 370 -7.74 -5.08 0.97
CA PHE A 370 -6.68 -5.26 1.96
C PHE A 370 -6.02 -3.93 2.34
N TRP A 371 -5.81 -3.04 1.38
CA TRP A 371 -5.31 -1.69 1.64
C TRP A 371 -6.27 -0.89 2.51
N THR A 372 -7.57 -0.95 2.20
CA THR A 372 -8.58 -0.23 3.00
C THR A 372 -8.72 -0.83 4.40
N LYS A 373 -8.59 -2.15 4.56
CA LYS A 373 -8.57 -2.80 5.88
C LYS A 373 -7.34 -2.39 6.69
N TYR A 374 -6.17 -2.31 6.05
CA TYR A 374 -4.94 -1.90 6.72
C TYR A 374 -4.97 -0.42 7.14
N ALA A 375 -5.41 0.48 6.26
CA ALA A 375 -5.61 1.88 6.59
C ALA A 375 -6.53 2.03 7.81
N LYS A 376 -7.67 1.33 7.83
CA LYS A 376 -8.60 1.33 8.97
C LYS A 376 -7.97 0.82 10.27
N TYR A 377 -7.15 -0.23 10.18
CA TYR A 377 -6.43 -0.74 11.35
C TYR A 377 -5.50 0.34 11.92
N LEU A 378 -4.78 1.06 11.07
CA LEU A 378 -3.81 2.08 11.49
C LEU A 378 -4.45 3.40 11.97
N GLU A 379 -5.73 3.66 11.70
CA GLU A 379 -6.43 4.90 12.12
C GLU A 379 -6.32 5.16 13.64
N SER A 380 -6.29 4.12 14.47
CA SER A 380 -6.13 4.25 15.92
C SER A 380 -4.68 4.31 16.40
N TYR A 381 -3.69 4.13 15.51
CA TYR A 381 -2.28 4.02 15.87
C TYR A 381 -1.42 5.14 15.29
N SER A 382 -1.57 5.46 14.00
CA SER A 382 -0.71 6.43 13.32
C SER A 382 -1.36 7.05 12.09
N ILE A 383 -1.63 8.35 12.18
CA ILE A 383 -2.15 9.16 11.06
C ILE A 383 -1.17 9.13 9.87
N GLU A 384 0.14 9.24 10.14
CA GLU A 384 1.15 9.19 9.08
C GLU A 384 1.25 7.80 8.45
N GLY A 385 1.06 6.74 9.24
CA GLY A 385 0.95 5.37 8.73
C GLY A 385 -0.22 5.22 7.75
N VAL A 386 -1.41 5.72 8.10
CA VAL A 386 -2.59 5.72 7.22
C VAL A 386 -2.30 6.46 5.91
N ARG A 387 -1.70 7.65 5.99
CA ARG A 387 -1.29 8.44 4.82
C ARG A 387 -0.35 7.66 3.91
N HIS A 388 0.69 7.06 4.51
CA HIS A 388 1.66 6.26 3.78
C HIS A 388 1.00 5.08 3.04
N VAL A 389 0.10 4.35 3.71
CA VAL A 389 -0.65 3.24 3.12
C VAL A 389 -1.49 3.70 1.93
N TYR A 390 -2.23 4.80 2.06
CA TYR A 390 -3.02 5.34 0.96
C TYR A 390 -2.16 5.80 -0.22
N LYS A 391 -1.06 6.53 0.07
CA LYS A 391 -0.13 7.00 -0.95
C LYS A 391 0.43 5.82 -1.73
N LYS A 392 0.99 4.82 -1.04
CA LYS A 392 1.52 3.58 -1.64
C LYS A 392 0.48 2.84 -2.48
N ALA A 393 -0.75 2.72 -1.98
CA ALA A 393 -1.84 2.09 -2.73
C ALA A 393 -2.19 2.87 -4.00
N CYS A 394 -2.36 4.19 -3.91
CA CYS A 394 -2.91 5.03 -4.97
C CYS A 394 -1.88 5.45 -6.03
N THR A 395 -0.62 5.66 -5.66
CA THR A 395 0.41 6.15 -6.60
C THR A 395 1.16 5.04 -7.32
N ILE A 396 1.22 3.84 -6.72
CA ILE A 396 1.96 2.69 -7.25
C ILE A 396 1.02 1.62 -7.80
N HIS A 397 0.19 1.02 -6.94
CA HIS A 397 -0.48 -0.25 -7.27
C HIS A 397 -1.88 -0.12 -7.86
N LEU A 398 -2.67 0.85 -7.41
CA LEU A 398 -4.10 0.99 -7.66
C LEU A 398 -4.45 2.37 -8.25
N SER A 399 -3.62 2.89 -9.15
CA SER A 399 -3.74 4.24 -9.71
C SER A 399 -5.05 4.53 -10.43
N LYS A 400 -5.71 3.52 -11.01
CA LYS A 400 -7.01 3.66 -11.69
C LYS A 400 -8.22 3.24 -10.86
N LYS A 401 -8.06 2.88 -9.58
CA LYS A 401 -9.18 2.44 -8.71
C LYS A 401 -9.77 3.64 -7.97
N PRO A 402 -10.94 4.17 -8.37
CA PRO A 402 -11.42 5.45 -7.85
C PRO A 402 -11.77 5.41 -6.36
N ASN A 403 -12.30 4.29 -5.86
CA ASN A 403 -12.82 4.21 -4.49
C ASN A 403 -11.75 4.47 -3.43
N ILE A 404 -10.57 3.84 -3.54
CA ILE A 404 -9.48 4.05 -2.58
C ILE A 404 -8.90 5.47 -2.62
N HIS A 405 -8.83 6.10 -3.81
CA HIS A 405 -8.42 7.50 -3.93
C HIS A 405 -9.46 8.44 -3.29
N LEU A 406 -10.75 8.14 -3.42
CA LEU A 406 -11.81 8.90 -2.74
C LEU A 406 -11.76 8.74 -1.22
N LEU A 407 -11.35 7.58 -0.72
CA LEU A 407 -11.10 7.36 0.71
C LEU A 407 -9.88 8.14 1.17
N TRP A 408 -8.78 8.12 0.40
CA TRP A 408 -7.59 8.90 0.70
C TRP A 408 -7.88 10.41 0.75
N ALA A 409 -8.56 10.96 -0.26
CA ALA A 409 -8.93 12.37 -0.26
C ALA A 409 -9.85 12.74 0.92
N ALA A 410 -10.78 11.85 1.30
CA ALA A 410 -11.64 12.07 2.46
C ALA A 410 -10.84 12.03 3.78
N PHE A 411 -9.86 11.13 3.87
CA PHE A 411 -8.93 11.06 5.00
C PHE A 411 -8.12 12.35 5.12
N GLU A 412 -7.50 12.85 4.04
CA GLU A 412 -6.73 14.11 4.10
C GLU A 412 -7.60 15.31 4.44
N GLU A 413 -8.83 15.38 3.91
CA GLU A 413 -9.81 16.39 4.29
C GLU A 413 -10.13 16.32 5.79
N GLN A 414 -10.32 15.12 6.36
CA GLN A 414 -10.56 14.92 7.78
C GLN A 414 -9.36 15.35 8.66
N GLN A 415 -8.13 15.19 8.16
CA GLN A 415 -6.92 15.67 8.83
C GLN A 415 -6.67 17.18 8.64
N GLY A 416 -7.47 17.86 7.82
CA GLY A 416 -7.31 19.30 7.52
C GLY A 416 -6.37 19.62 6.35
N ASN A 417 -5.83 18.61 5.66
CA ASN A 417 -4.94 18.77 4.51
C ASN A 417 -5.74 18.96 3.21
N ILE A 418 -6.41 20.11 3.10
CA ILE A 418 -7.39 20.34 2.03
C ILE A 418 -6.75 20.42 0.64
N GLU A 419 -5.56 21.03 0.53
CA GLU A 419 -4.85 21.11 -0.76
C GLU A 419 -4.42 19.74 -1.27
N GLU A 420 -4.01 18.85 -0.38
CA GLU A 420 -3.67 17.47 -0.75
C GLU A 420 -4.92 16.73 -1.23
N ALA A 421 -6.05 16.84 -0.52
CA ALA A 421 -7.32 16.29 -0.96
C ALA A 421 -7.73 16.80 -2.36
N ARG A 422 -7.50 18.09 -2.67
CA ARG A 422 -7.72 18.64 -4.03
C ARG A 422 -6.79 18.00 -5.06
N GLY A 423 -5.50 17.91 -4.74
CA GLY A 423 -4.47 17.32 -5.60
C GLY A 423 -4.80 15.87 -5.96
N ILE A 424 -5.17 15.06 -4.97
CA ILE A 424 -5.57 13.66 -5.14
C ILE A 424 -6.76 13.55 -6.10
N LEU A 425 -7.82 14.31 -5.86
CA LEU A 425 -9.03 14.23 -6.69
C LEU A 425 -8.82 14.75 -8.11
N LYS A 426 -7.97 15.77 -8.28
CA LYS A 426 -7.59 16.29 -9.60
C LYS A 426 -6.79 15.24 -10.38
N SER A 427 -5.76 14.67 -9.76
CA SER A 427 -4.95 13.58 -10.35
C SER A 427 -5.80 12.37 -10.73
N LEU A 428 -6.72 11.95 -9.86
CA LEU A 428 -7.65 10.85 -10.16
C LEU A 428 -8.53 11.16 -11.38
N GLU A 429 -9.00 12.39 -11.54
CA GLU A 429 -9.83 12.77 -12.69
C GLU A 429 -9.03 12.79 -14.00
N GLU A 430 -7.76 13.15 -13.95
CA GLU A 430 -6.85 13.09 -15.10
C GLU A 430 -6.58 11.63 -15.51
N VAL A 431 -6.40 10.73 -14.53
CA VAL A 431 -6.15 9.30 -14.76
C VAL A 431 -7.40 8.55 -15.20
N VAL A 432 -8.58 8.90 -14.65
CA VAL A 432 -9.87 8.25 -14.93
C VAL A 432 -10.92 9.29 -15.37
N PRO A 433 -10.79 9.82 -16.60
CA PRO A 433 -11.64 10.91 -17.07
C PRO A 433 -13.09 10.48 -17.30
N GLY A 434 -14.02 11.40 -17.05
CA GLY A 434 -15.46 11.21 -17.29
C GLY A 434 -16.23 10.51 -16.15
N LEU A 435 -15.57 10.18 -15.05
CA LEU A 435 -16.22 9.53 -13.91
C LEU A 435 -16.93 10.57 -13.02
N ALA A 436 -18.26 10.68 -13.16
CA ALA A 436 -19.07 11.71 -12.50
C ALA A 436 -18.91 11.78 -10.97
N MET A 437 -18.72 10.64 -10.30
CA MET A 437 -18.49 10.61 -8.84
C MET A 437 -17.24 11.37 -8.41
N VAL A 438 -16.18 11.40 -9.24
CA VAL A 438 -14.93 12.13 -8.94
C VAL A 438 -15.18 13.63 -9.04
N ARG A 439 -15.75 14.09 -10.16
CA ARG A 439 -16.11 15.50 -10.36
C ARG A 439 -17.05 16.01 -9.25
N LEU A 440 -18.06 15.22 -8.88
CA LEU A 440 -18.96 15.56 -7.78
C LEU A 440 -18.28 15.60 -6.41
N ARG A 441 -17.25 14.76 -6.18
CA ARG A 441 -16.46 14.83 -4.94
C ARG A 441 -15.63 16.11 -4.90
N ARG A 442 -14.97 16.50 -6.00
CA ARG A 442 -14.24 17.78 -6.12
C ARG A 442 -15.13 18.98 -5.83
N VAL A 443 -16.29 19.05 -6.48
CA VAL A 443 -17.30 20.10 -6.26
C VAL A 443 -17.76 20.15 -4.79
N SER A 444 -17.97 18.97 -4.19
CA SER A 444 -18.44 18.90 -2.81
C SER A 444 -17.37 19.31 -1.80
N LEU A 445 -16.09 19.03 -2.08
CA LEU A 445 -14.94 19.51 -1.29
C LEU A 445 -14.91 21.04 -1.31
N GLU A 446 -14.88 21.66 -2.50
CA GLU A 446 -14.87 23.14 -2.60
C GLU A 446 -16.05 23.78 -1.91
N ARG A 447 -17.25 23.19 -2.06
CA ARG A 447 -18.46 23.67 -1.39
C ARG A 447 -18.34 23.63 0.14
N ARG A 448 -17.79 22.55 0.72
CA ARG A 448 -17.62 22.44 2.19
C ARG A 448 -16.63 23.46 2.74
N HIS A 449 -15.66 23.87 1.93
CA HIS A 449 -14.65 24.87 2.31
C HIS A 449 -14.97 26.30 1.84
N GLY A 450 -16.17 26.55 1.32
CA GLY A 450 -16.63 27.90 0.97
C GLY A 450 -16.19 28.43 -0.40
N ASN A 451 -15.45 27.63 -1.18
CA ASN A 451 -14.98 27.98 -2.53
C ASN A 451 -16.11 27.78 -3.57
N LEU A 452 -17.18 28.56 -3.44
CA LEU A 452 -18.38 28.39 -4.27
C LEU A 452 -18.15 28.72 -5.74
N GLU A 453 -17.21 29.61 -6.04
CA GLU A 453 -16.82 29.97 -7.41
C GLU A 453 -16.15 28.79 -8.11
N GLU A 454 -15.19 28.13 -7.45
CA GLU A 454 -14.52 26.95 -8.00
C GLU A 454 -15.51 25.77 -8.15
N ALA A 455 -16.39 25.58 -7.17
CA ALA A 455 -17.44 24.57 -7.26
C ALA A 455 -18.38 24.80 -8.47
N GLU A 456 -18.67 26.06 -8.81
CA GLU A 456 -19.45 26.45 -10.00
C GLU A 456 -18.64 26.27 -11.30
N ALA A 457 -17.36 26.64 -11.29
CA ALA A 457 -16.45 26.48 -12.42
C ALA A 457 -16.32 25.00 -12.82
N LEU A 458 -16.10 24.10 -11.84
CA LEU A 458 -15.96 22.67 -12.07
C LEU A 458 -17.21 22.03 -12.70
N LEU A 459 -18.41 22.45 -12.28
CA LEU A 459 -19.66 21.97 -12.88
C LEU A 459 -19.88 22.55 -14.27
N SER A 460 -19.53 23.81 -14.47
CA SER A 460 -19.65 24.47 -15.78
C SER A 460 -18.70 23.86 -16.81
N GLU A 461 -17.46 23.57 -16.42
CA GLU A 461 -16.48 22.83 -17.22
C GLU A 461 -17.03 21.45 -17.60
N ALA A 462 -17.54 20.69 -16.62
CA ALA A 462 -18.10 19.36 -16.84
C ALA A 462 -19.33 19.36 -17.76
N MET A 463 -20.16 20.41 -17.71
CA MET A 463 -21.26 20.62 -18.66
C MET A 463 -20.73 20.85 -20.08
N ALA A 464 -19.69 21.68 -20.22
CA ALA A 464 -19.11 22.02 -21.51
C ALA A 464 -18.35 20.85 -22.16
N SER A 465 -17.72 20.00 -21.34
CA SER A 465 -16.98 18.81 -21.78
C SER A 465 -17.83 17.54 -21.87
N GLY A 466 -19.15 17.62 -21.67
CA GLY A 466 -20.06 16.47 -21.69
C GLY A 466 -20.04 15.76 -23.05
N LYS A 467 -19.96 14.43 -23.07
CA LYS A 467 -19.86 13.65 -24.33
C LYS A 467 -21.19 13.54 -25.06
N ASN A 468 -22.30 13.65 -24.33
CA ASN A 468 -23.65 13.53 -24.84
C ASN A 468 -24.60 14.47 -24.10
N ALA A 469 -25.77 14.71 -24.68
CA ALA A 469 -26.79 15.60 -24.12
C ALA A 469 -27.22 15.19 -22.70
N SER A 470 -27.28 13.88 -22.41
CA SER A 470 -27.64 13.36 -21.09
C SER A 470 -26.62 13.74 -20.00
N GLU A 471 -25.33 13.68 -20.30
CA GLU A 471 -24.24 14.09 -19.40
C GLU A 471 -24.26 15.61 -19.14
N THR A 472 -24.40 16.42 -20.20
CA THR A 472 -24.54 17.88 -20.06
C THR A 472 -25.77 18.22 -19.22
N SER A 473 -26.91 17.59 -19.50
CA SER A 473 -28.15 17.73 -18.74
C SER A 473 -27.99 17.33 -17.27
N PHE A 474 -27.24 16.27 -16.99
CA PHE A 474 -26.94 15.83 -15.63
C PHE A 474 -26.16 16.91 -14.85
N TYR A 475 -25.07 17.43 -15.41
CA TYR A 475 -24.28 18.46 -14.72
C TYR A 475 -25.03 19.80 -14.62
N ALA A 476 -25.85 20.15 -15.61
CA ALA A 476 -26.73 21.33 -15.57
C ALA A 476 -27.69 21.29 -14.38
N VAL A 477 -28.32 20.14 -14.14
CA VAL A 477 -29.18 19.94 -12.98
C VAL A 477 -28.40 20.11 -11.68
N LYS A 478 -27.16 19.60 -11.60
CA LYS A 478 -26.32 19.75 -10.41
C LYS A 478 -25.92 21.21 -10.18
N LEU A 479 -25.55 21.93 -11.24
CA LEU A 479 -25.20 23.35 -11.18
C LEU A 479 -26.39 24.20 -10.75
N ALA A 480 -27.55 24.03 -11.40
CA ALA A 480 -28.76 24.75 -11.05
C ALA A 480 -29.17 24.54 -9.58
N ARG A 481 -29.08 23.30 -9.08
CA ARG A 481 -29.35 22.99 -7.67
C ARG A 481 -28.38 23.68 -6.71
N GLN A 482 -27.09 23.74 -7.05
CA GLN A 482 -26.10 24.45 -6.25
C GLN A 482 -26.38 25.95 -6.22
N LEU A 483 -26.60 26.57 -7.39
CA LEU A 483 -26.92 27.98 -7.53
C LEU A 483 -28.18 28.36 -6.72
N LEU A 484 -29.21 27.52 -6.76
CA LEU A 484 -30.46 27.75 -6.04
C LEU A 484 -30.34 27.53 -4.53
N LYS A 485 -29.89 26.35 -4.10
CA LYS A 485 -29.97 25.92 -2.69
C LYS A 485 -28.81 26.44 -1.84
N VAL A 486 -27.64 26.67 -2.44
CA VAL A 486 -26.43 27.10 -1.73
C VAL A 486 -26.22 28.60 -1.92
N GLN A 487 -26.12 29.07 -3.17
CA GLN A 487 -25.85 30.48 -3.48
C GLN A 487 -27.10 31.38 -3.48
N ARG A 488 -28.32 30.82 -3.35
CA ARG A 488 -29.61 31.54 -3.35
C ARG A 488 -29.86 32.39 -4.61
N SER A 489 -29.25 32.01 -5.73
CA SER A 489 -29.36 32.73 -7.00
C SER A 489 -30.36 32.05 -7.95
N LEU A 490 -31.65 32.38 -7.78
CA LEU A 490 -32.74 31.87 -8.62
C LEU A 490 -32.53 32.18 -10.10
N THR A 491 -32.16 33.43 -10.42
CA THR A 491 -32.01 33.90 -11.80
C THR A 491 -30.92 33.14 -12.56
N LYS A 492 -29.75 32.91 -11.94
CA LYS A 492 -28.68 32.11 -12.55
C LYS A 492 -29.11 30.65 -12.73
N ALA A 493 -29.73 30.05 -11.70
CA ALA A 493 -30.18 28.66 -11.77
C ALA A 493 -31.21 28.44 -12.88
N ARG A 494 -32.18 29.36 -13.02
CA ARG A 494 -33.17 29.37 -14.11
C ARG A 494 -32.48 29.48 -15.47
N LYS A 495 -31.55 30.43 -15.62
CA LYS A 495 -30.79 30.62 -16.86
C LYS A 495 -30.06 29.35 -17.28
N VAL A 496 -29.34 28.71 -16.37
CA VAL A 496 -28.62 27.45 -16.66
C VAL A 496 -29.56 26.36 -17.18
N LEU A 497 -30.74 26.19 -16.55
CA LEU A 497 -31.70 25.19 -16.99
C LEU A 497 -32.31 25.52 -18.35
N LEU A 498 -32.71 26.77 -18.59
CA LEU A 498 -33.26 27.20 -19.88
C LEU A 498 -32.24 27.05 -21.02
N ASP A 499 -31.02 27.55 -20.82
CA ASP A 499 -29.92 27.45 -21.80
C ASP A 499 -29.59 25.98 -22.12
N THR A 500 -29.81 25.07 -21.17
CA THR A 500 -29.60 23.62 -21.37
C THR A 500 -30.80 22.97 -22.05
N ILE A 501 -32.03 23.36 -21.72
CA ILE A 501 -33.26 22.88 -22.38
C ILE A 501 -33.25 23.23 -23.86
N ASP A 502 -32.76 24.41 -24.23
CA ASP A 502 -32.64 24.83 -25.63
C ASP A 502 -31.73 23.88 -26.45
N LYS A 503 -30.76 23.25 -25.78
CA LYS A 503 -29.83 22.27 -26.37
C LYS A 503 -30.35 20.83 -26.29
N ASP A 504 -31.04 20.47 -25.22
CA ASP A 504 -31.63 19.15 -24.98
C ASP A 504 -33.10 19.27 -24.59
N GLN A 505 -33.96 19.35 -25.60
CA GLN A 505 -35.40 19.46 -25.39
C GLN A 505 -36.06 18.13 -25.02
N THR A 506 -35.30 17.02 -25.02
CA THR A 506 -35.81 15.65 -24.85
C THR A 506 -35.66 15.11 -23.43
N SER A 507 -34.98 15.83 -22.54
CA SER A 507 -34.74 15.40 -21.17
C SER A 507 -35.84 15.88 -20.21
N PRO A 508 -36.76 14.99 -19.74
CA PRO A 508 -37.80 15.38 -18.79
C PRO A 508 -37.22 15.87 -17.46
N LYS A 509 -35.99 15.43 -17.11
CA LYS A 509 -35.30 15.83 -15.88
C LYS A 509 -35.02 17.33 -15.83
N LEU A 510 -34.73 17.97 -16.97
CA LEU A 510 -34.47 19.41 -17.02
C LEU A 510 -35.74 20.20 -16.69
N TYR A 511 -36.85 19.88 -17.35
CA TYR A 511 -38.14 20.51 -17.10
C TYR A 511 -38.63 20.28 -15.67
N LEU A 512 -38.44 19.06 -15.12
CA LEU A 512 -38.79 18.76 -13.73
C LEU A 512 -38.00 19.62 -12.74
N ASN A 513 -36.70 19.82 -12.95
CA ASN A 513 -35.89 20.65 -12.07
C ASN A 513 -36.19 22.15 -12.24
N LEU A 514 -36.59 22.58 -13.45
CA LEU A 514 -37.04 23.95 -13.68
C LEU A 514 -38.36 24.21 -12.95
N LEU A 515 -39.32 23.27 -13.01
CA LEU A 515 -40.56 23.36 -12.26
C LEU A 515 -40.32 23.36 -10.74
N GLU A 516 -39.45 22.48 -10.25
CA GLU A 516 -39.04 22.44 -8.82
C GLU A 516 -38.42 23.78 -8.38
N LEU A 517 -37.68 24.43 -9.27
CA LEU A 517 -37.09 25.75 -9.03
C LEU A 517 -38.17 26.82 -8.87
N GLU A 518 -39.17 26.88 -9.76
CA GLU A 518 -40.24 27.89 -9.66
C GLU A 518 -41.16 27.64 -8.45
N TYR A 519 -41.44 26.38 -8.13
CA TYR A 519 -42.17 25.96 -6.92
C TYR A 519 -41.45 26.28 -5.61
N SER A 520 -40.14 26.50 -5.64
CA SER A 520 -39.39 26.80 -4.42
C SER A 520 -39.64 28.21 -3.88
N GLY A 521 -40.24 29.10 -4.68
CA GLY A 521 -40.68 30.42 -4.28
C GLY A 521 -42.15 30.45 -3.85
N ASP A 522 -42.72 31.66 -3.80
CA ASP A 522 -44.15 31.84 -3.58
C ASP A 522 -44.93 31.40 -4.83
N VAL A 523 -45.77 30.38 -4.69
CA VAL A 523 -46.51 29.77 -5.81
C VAL A 523 -47.53 30.71 -6.45
N GLN A 524 -48.05 31.69 -5.73
CA GLN A 524 -48.99 32.67 -6.27
C GLN A 524 -48.24 33.76 -7.05
N GLN A 525 -47.09 34.21 -6.54
CA GLN A 525 -46.25 35.18 -7.23
C GLN A 525 -45.60 34.58 -8.48
N ASN A 526 -45.22 33.30 -8.42
CA ASN A 526 -44.58 32.59 -9.52
C ASN A 526 -45.59 31.86 -10.44
N GLU A 527 -46.91 32.02 -10.27
CA GLU A 527 -47.93 31.29 -11.04
C GLU A 527 -47.67 31.38 -12.55
N ALA A 528 -47.33 32.56 -13.06
CA ALA A 528 -47.05 32.77 -14.49
C ALA A 528 -45.83 31.97 -14.98
N GLU A 529 -44.74 31.95 -14.21
CA GLU A 529 -43.51 31.23 -14.55
C GLU A 529 -43.70 29.71 -14.45
N ILE A 530 -44.45 29.26 -13.46
CA ILE A 530 -44.84 27.85 -13.29
C ILE A 530 -45.64 27.38 -14.50
N LEU A 531 -46.67 28.13 -14.91
CA LEU A 531 -47.48 27.81 -16.07
C LEU A 531 -46.64 27.81 -17.35
N ALA A 532 -45.73 28.78 -17.51
CA ALA A 532 -44.79 28.80 -18.63
C ALA A 532 -43.88 27.57 -18.66
N CYS A 533 -43.49 27.01 -17.51
CA CYS A 533 -42.72 25.78 -17.43
C CYS A 533 -43.54 24.56 -17.90
N PHE A 534 -44.80 24.45 -17.45
CA PHE A 534 -45.70 23.41 -17.93
C PHE A 534 -45.94 23.50 -19.42
N ASP A 535 -46.27 24.69 -19.93
CA ASP A 535 -46.55 24.91 -21.34
C ASP A 535 -45.34 24.55 -22.20
N ARG A 536 -44.13 24.95 -21.78
CA ARG A 536 -42.88 24.59 -22.46
C ARG A 536 -42.69 23.07 -22.52
N ALA A 537 -42.94 22.36 -21.41
CA ALA A 537 -42.84 20.90 -21.39
C ALA A 537 -43.87 20.23 -22.30
N LEU A 538 -45.10 20.75 -22.36
CA LEU A 538 -46.17 20.21 -23.20
C LEU A 538 -45.95 20.46 -24.70
N SER A 539 -45.32 21.59 -25.05
CA SER A 539 -44.97 21.94 -26.44
C SER A 539 -43.67 21.29 -26.93
N SER A 540 -42.90 20.65 -26.05
CA SER A 540 -41.60 20.07 -26.37
C SER A 540 -41.72 18.72 -27.11
N PRO A 541 -40.63 18.22 -27.75
CA PRO A 541 -40.56 16.87 -28.31
C PRO A 541 -40.42 15.76 -27.25
N LEU A 542 -40.80 16.01 -25.99
CA LEU A 542 -40.77 14.99 -24.93
C LEU A 542 -41.66 13.79 -25.29
N PRO A 543 -41.30 12.58 -24.80
CA PRO A 543 -42.14 11.40 -24.93
C PRO A 543 -43.57 11.66 -24.44
N LEU A 544 -44.56 11.07 -25.11
CA LEU A 544 -45.98 11.32 -24.82
C LEU A 544 -46.33 11.05 -23.35
N ASP A 545 -45.77 9.99 -22.75
CA ASP A 545 -45.96 9.65 -21.34
C ASP A 545 -45.44 10.74 -20.39
N SER A 546 -44.29 11.34 -20.74
CA SER A 546 -43.72 12.45 -19.98
C SER A 546 -44.60 13.69 -20.11
N ARG A 547 -45.02 14.05 -21.33
CA ARG A 547 -45.94 15.18 -21.55
C ARG A 547 -47.28 14.98 -20.85
N LEU A 548 -47.81 13.75 -20.82
CA LEU A 548 -49.03 13.41 -20.10
C LEU A 548 -48.87 13.63 -18.60
N THR A 549 -47.72 13.22 -18.04
CA THR A 549 -47.38 13.46 -16.63
C THR A 549 -47.29 14.95 -16.31
N PHE A 550 -46.66 15.76 -17.17
CA PHE A 550 -46.63 17.22 -17.00
C PHE A 550 -48.03 17.84 -17.12
N SER A 551 -48.86 17.35 -18.03
CA SER A 551 -50.24 17.82 -18.21
C SER A 551 -51.09 17.53 -16.98
N GLN A 552 -50.98 16.33 -16.41
CA GLN A 552 -51.64 15.97 -15.16
C GLN A 552 -51.22 16.92 -14.02
N ARG A 553 -49.91 17.14 -13.85
CA ARG A 553 -49.39 18.04 -12.81
C ARG A 553 -49.81 19.50 -12.99
N LYS A 554 -49.99 19.96 -14.25
CA LYS A 554 -50.51 21.31 -14.55
C LYS A 554 -51.96 21.45 -14.07
N VAL A 555 -52.79 20.43 -14.28
CA VAL A 555 -54.19 20.40 -13.79
C VAL A 555 -54.21 20.39 -12.27
N GLU A 556 -53.43 19.50 -11.63
CA GLU A 556 -53.31 19.44 -10.16
C GLU A 556 -52.90 20.79 -9.57
N PHE A 557 -51.89 21.46 -10.15
CA PHE A 557 -51.45 22.78 -9.70
C PHE A 557 -52.55 23.85 -9.81
N LEU A 558 -53.27 23.89 -10.93
CA LEU A 558 -54.33 24.89 -11.15
C LEU A 558 -55.57 24.61 -10.27
N GLU A 559 -55.83 23.36 -9.91
CA GLU A 559 -56.89 22.99 -8.97
C GLU A 559 -56.52 23.44 -7.54
N ASP A 560 -55.28 23.19 -7.11
CA ASP A 560 -54.83 23.49 -5.75
C ASP A 560 -54.55 24.99 -5.52
N PHE A 561 -53.98 25.68 -6.51
CA PHE A 561 -53.40 27.02 -6.35
C PHE A 561 -53.85 28.04 -7.40
N GLY A 562 -54.64 27.63 -8.40
CA GLY A 562 -55.00 28.50 -9.53
C GLY A 562 -55.86 29.69 -9.12
N SER A 563 -55.54 30.86 -9.69
CA SER A 563 -56.30 32.10 -9.48
C SER A 563 -57.48 32.28 -10.44
N ASP A 564 -57.53 31.53 -11.54
CA ASP A 564 -58.53 31.65 -12.61
C ASP A 564 -59.03 30.28 -13.08
N ILE A 565 -60.33 30.03 -12.85
CA ILE A 565 -61.01 28.78 -13.21
C ILE A 565 -60.96 28.50 -14.73
N ASN A 566 -60.87 29.53 -15.57
CA ASN A 566 -60.83 29.35 -17.03
C ASN A 566 -59.51 28.70 -17.47
N LYS A 567 -58.41 28.97 -16.77
CA LYS A 567 -57.12 28.31 -17.01
C LYS A 567 -57.19 26.82 -16.66
N LEU A 568 -57.87 26.47 -15.56
CA LEU A 568 -58.07 25.08 -15.15
C LEU A 568 -58.88 24.30 -16.18
N VAL A 569 -60.01 24.85 -16.64
CA VAL A 569 -60.85 24.22 -17.67
C VAL A 569 -60.06 24.01 -18.96
N THR A 570 -59.27 24.99 -19.38
CA THR A 570 -58.42 24.88 -20.58
C THR A 570 -57.36 23.79 -20.43
N ALA A 571 -56.67 23.72 -19.28
CA ALA A 571 -55.68 22.69 -19.00
C ALA A 571 -56.30 21.29 -18.95
N TYR A 572 -57.52 21.15 -18.42
CA TYR A 572 -58.25 19.89 -18.41
C TYR A 572 -58.62 19.42 -19.83
N ASP A 573 -59.09 20.34 -20.69
CA ASP A 573 -59.37 20.03 -22.09
C ASP A 573 -58.11 19.61 -22.88
N GLU A 574 -56.97 20.27 -22.63
CA GLU A 574 -55.67 19.89 -23.17
C GLU A 574 -55.26 18.48 -22.70
N HIS A 575 -55.44 18.18 -21.41
CA HIS A 575 -55.16 16.88 -20.83
C HIS A 575 -55.98 15.76 -21.47
N GLN A 576 -57.29 15.98 -21.65
CA GLN A 576 -58.18 15.01 -22.29
C GLN A 576 -57.81 14.73 -23.75
N LYS A 577 -57.29 15.74 -24.47
CA LYS A 577 -56.78 15.55 -25.84
C LYS A 577 -55.54 14.66 -25.85
N LEU A 578 -54.58 14.91 -24.96
CA LEU A 578 -53.36 14.11 -24.82
C LEU A 578 -53.65 12.67 -24.39
N LEU A 579 -54.61 12.46 -23.47
CA LEU A 579 -55.06 11.12 -23.07
C LEU A 579 -55.60 10.32 -24.26
N LYS A 580 -56.47 10.93 -25.07
CA LYS A 580 -57.03 10.28 -26.28
C LYS A 580 -55.95 9.93 -27.30
N GLU A 581 -54.98 10.82 -27.50
CA GLU A 581 -53.82 10.58 -28.38
C GLU A 581 -53.00 9.38 -27.87
N HIS A 582 -52.72 9.34 -26.56
CA HIS A 582 -51.99 8.24 -25.92
C HIS A 582 -52.72 6.90 -26.01
N GLU A 583 -54.02 6.86 -25.72
CA GLU A 583 -54.85 5.65 -25.88
C GLU A 583 -54.89 5.16 -27.34
N SER A 584 -54.98 6.09 -28.30
CA SER A 584 -55.00 5.75 -29.73
C SER A 584 -53.67 5.14 -30.20
N THR A 585 -52.55 5.58 -29.62
CA THR A 585 -51.20 5.11 -29.93
C THR A 585 -50.98 3.71 -29.33
N LYS A 586 -51.45 3.50 -28.09
CA LYS A 586 -51.41 2.18 -27.42
C LYS A 586 -52.26 1.14 -28.14
N ARG A 587 -53.49 1.48 -28.56
CA ARG A 587 -54.36 0.58 -29.34
C ARG A 587 -53.80 0.21 -30.72
N LYS A 588 -52.97 1.07 -31.32
CA LYS A 588 -52.26 0.76 -32.58
C LYS A 588 -51.06 -0.17 -32.36
N ALA A 589 -50.39 -0.07 -31.20
CA ALA A 589 -49.27 -0.94 -30.84
C ALA A 589 -49.73 -2.35 -30.39
N GLU A 590 -50.93 -2.49 -29.83
CA GLU A 590 -51.50 -3.78 -29.39
C GLU A 590 -52.15 -4.59 -30.53
N ASN A 591 -52.50 -3.95 -31.65
CA ASN A 591 -53.16 -4.57 -32.81
C ASN A 591 -52.22 -4.81 -34.01
N GLY A 592 -50.89 -4.68 -33.80
CA GLY A 592 -49.85 -4.82 -34.81
C GLY A 592 -48.93 -6.00 -34.55
#